data_AF-A0A2V8EZX1-F1
#
_entry.id   AF-A0A2V8EZX1-F1
#
_cell.length_a   1.000
_cell.length_b   1.000
_cell.length_c   1.000
_cell.angle_alpha   90.00
_cell.angle_beta   90.00
_cell.angle_gamma   90.00
#
_symmetry.space_group_name_H-M   'P 1'
#
loop_
_entity.id
_entity.type
_entity.pdbx_description
1 polymer ?
#
loop_
_entity_poly.entity_id
_entity_poly.type
_entity_poly.pdbx_seq_one_letter_code
_entity_poly.pdbx_strand_id
1 'polypeptide(L)'
;MTVKGQLHACRDSLMAGMRASARGAAPNERAATLLRACLDLVEHLVRQSMDVKSGEVETTLGVLEQAYAELEAEVGATHAVSVSLRNAIGKLKALRIEMDAKPG
;
A
#
# COMPACT_ATOMS: atom_id res chain seq x y z
N MET A 1 17.61 5.77 3.54
CA MET A 1 16.37 5.30 4.18
C MET A 1 16.53 3.81 4.49
N THR A 2 15.87 3.25 5.51
CA THR A 2 15.91 1.79 5.78
C THR A 2 14.65 1.12 5.21
N VAL A 3 14.75 -0.16 4.83
CA VAL A 3 13.62 -0.99 4.36
C VAL A 3 12.45 -0.88 5.35
N LYS A 4 12.73 -1.10 6.64
CA LYS A 4 11.74 -0.97 7.72
C LYS A 4 11.05 0.39 7.75
N GLY A 5 11.81 1.49 7.62
CA GLY A 5 11.26 2.85 7.61
C GLY A 5 10.34 3.10 6.42
N GLN A 6 10.71 2.63 5.22
CA GLN A 6 9.91 2.75 4.01
C GLN A 6 8.61 1.93 4.09
N LEU A 7 8.69 0.71 4.62
CA LEU A 7 7.52 -0.14 4.84
C LEU A 7 6.55 0.45 5.88
N HIS A 8 7.05 1.05 6.96
CA HIS A 8 6.20 1.79 7.91
C HIS A 8 5.52 2.99 7.25
N ALA A 9 6.24 3.78 6.45
CA ALA A 9 5.64 4.91 5.74
C ALA A 9 4.57 4.47 4.72
N CYS A 10 4.76 3.30 4.09
CA CYS A 10 3.76 2.68 3.22
C CYS A 10 2.51 2.31 4.01
N ARG A 11 2.68 1.59 5.13
CA ARG A 11 1.60 1.22 6.06
C ARG A 11 0.82 2.44 6.55
N ASP A 12 1.52 3.50 6.94
CA ASP A 12 0.88 4.71 7.45
C ASP A 12 0.05 5.43 6.37
N SER A 13 0.48 5.37 5.10
CA SER A 13 -0.30 5.85 3.97
C SER A 13 -1.61 5.07 3.83
N LEU A 14 -1.56 3.73 3.87
CA LEU A 14 -2.75 2.87 3.79
C LEU A 14 -3.70 3.07 4.97
N MET A 15 -3.18 3.24 6.19
CA MET A 15 -4.00 3.57 7.37
C MET A 15 -4.73 4.91 7.21
N ALA A 16 -4.10 5.91 6.60
CA ALA A 16 -4.78 7.18 6.30
C ALA A 16 -5.95 6.97 5.32
N GLY A 17 -5.75 6.10 4.32
CA GLY A 17 -6.78 5.63 3.40
C GLY A 17 -7.96 4.95 4.10
N MET A 18 -7.69 3.96 4.96
CA MET A 18 -8.76 3.25 5.70
C MET A 18 -9.57 4.20 6.59
N ARG A 19 -8.89 5.15 7.23
CA ARG A 19 -9.59 6.16 8.02
C ARG A 19 -10.42 7.09 7.13
N ALA A 20 -10.00 7.36 5.90
CA ALA A 20 -10.77 8.15 4.94
C ALA A 20 -11.99 7.38 4.40
N SER A 21 -11.85 6.09 4.08
CA SER A 21 -12.98 5.25 3.63
C SER A 21 -14.07 5.09 4.71
N ALA A 22 -13.68 5.16 5.99
CA ALA A 22 -14.60 5.11 7.12
C ALA A 22 -15.27 6.45 7.48
N ARG A 23 -14.78 7.60 6.96
CA ARG A 23 -15.21 8.95 7.37
C ARG A 23 -16.14 9.68 6.38
N GLY A 24 -16.96 8.95 5.63
CA GLY A 24 -17.96 9.51 4.72
C GLY A 24 -19.38 9.47 5.27
N ALA A 25 -20.30 10.24 4.64
CA ALA A 25 -21.75 10.11 4.87
C ALA A 25 -22.29 8.73 4.44
N ALA A 26 -21.59 8.08 3.49
CA ALA A 26 -21.76 6.68 3.12
C ALA A 26 -20.37 6.01 3.17
N PRO A 27 -20.10 5.12 4.14
CA PRO A 27 -18.87 4.33 4.16
C PRO A 27 -18.74 3.52 2.88
N ASN A 28 -17.53 3.47 2.31
CA ASN A 28 -17.24 2.60 1.17
C ASN A 28 -16.61 1.29 1.67
N GLU A 29 -17.44 0.26 1.83
CA GLU A 29 -17.03 -1.06 2.34
C GLU A 29 -16.06 -1.78 1.40
N ARG A 30 -16.21 -1.62 0.08
CA ARG A 30 -15.32 -2.24 -0.90
C ARG A 30 -13.93 -1.61 -0.84
N ALA A 31 -13.85 -0.28 -0.85
CA ALA A 31 -12.61 0.46 -0.65
C ALA A 31 -11.94 0.11 0.70
N ALA A 32 -12.72 -0.03 1.77
CA ALA A 32 -12.19 -0.47 3.06
C ALA A 32 -11.62 -1.89 3.00
N THR A 33 -12.29 -2.81 2.31
CA THR A 33 -11.83 -4.20 2.12
C THR A 33 -10.53 -4.26 1.32
N LEU A 34 -10.46 -3.54 0.20
CA LEU A 34 -9.24 -3.44 -0.61
C LEU A 34 -8.07 -2.86 0.18
N LEU A 35 -8.28 -1.75 0.89
CA LEU A 35 -7.25 -1.13 1.73
C LEU A 35 -6.80 -2.04 2.87
N ARG A 36 -7.73 -2.80 3.49
CA ARG A 36 -7.40 -3.79 4.52
C ARG A 36 -6.48 -4.87 3.96
N ALA A 37 -6.82 -5.43 2.79
CA ALA A 37 -5.99 -6.45 2.14
C ALA A 37 -4.59 -5.91 1.80
N CYS A 38 -4.50 -4.69 1.25
CA CYS A 38 -3.22 -4.03 1.01
C CYS A 38 -2.43 -3.81 2.30
N LEU A 39 -3.10 -3.41 3.39
CA LEU A 39 -2.46 -3.19 4.68
C LEU A 39 -1.89 -4.48 5.25
N ASP A 40 -2.63 -5.58 5.19
CA ASP A 40 -2.19 -6.88 5.73
C ASP A 40 -0.91 -7.37 5.03
N LEU A 41 -0.80 -7.18 3.70
CA LEU A 41 0.41 -7.49 2.94
C LEU A 41 1.60 -6.62 3.35
N VAL A 42 1.40 -5.30 3.46
CA VAL A 42 2.47 -4.40 3.89
C VAL A 42 2.88 -4.67 5.33
N GLU A 43 1.94 -4.99 6.22
CA GLU A 43 2.25 -5.39 7.60
C GLU A 43 3.04 -6.70 7.67
N HIS A 44 2.75 -7.65 6.78
CA HIS A 44 3.53 -8.87 6.64
C HIS A 44 4.98 -8.54 6.28
N LEU A 45 5.22 -7.63 5.32
CA LEU A 45 6.57 -7.15 5.00
C LEU A 45 7.23 -6.41 6.19
N VAL A 46 6.48 -5.57 6.91
CA VAL A 46 7.00 -4.85 8.09
C VAL A 46 7.50 -5.83 9.15
N ARG A 47 6.73 -6.89 9.45
CA ARG A 47 7.07 -7.92 10.45
C ARG A 47 8.38 -8.63 10.13
N GLN A 48 8.66 -8.85 8.84
CA GLN A 48 9.89 -9.50 8.38
C GLN A 48 10.92 -8.53 7.78
N SER A 49 10.82 -7.23 8.08
CA SER A 49 11.59 -6.14 7.45
C SER A 49 13.12 -6.28 7.45
N MET A 50 13.69 -7.22 8.20
CA MET A 50 15.12 -7.56 8.19
C MET A 50 15.52 -8.55 7.08
N ASP A 51 14.57 -9.30 6.51
CA ASP A 51 14.81 -10.34 5.51
C ASP A 51 13.94 -10.20 4.26
N VAL A 52 13.23 -9.07 4.10
CA VAL A 52 12.40 -8.80 2.92
C VAL A 52 13.23 -8.87 1.64
N LYS A 53 12.76 -9.66 0.67
CA LYS A 53 13.36 -9.80 -0.66
C LYS A 53 12.65 -8.91 -1.67
N SER A 54 13.38 -8.51 -2.73
CA SER A 54 12.82 -7.64 -3.78
C SER A 54 11.57 -8.26 -4.42
N GLY A 55 11.55 -9.58 -4.63
CA GLY A 55 10.38 -10.30 -5.17
C GLY A 55 9.13 -10.24 -4.27
N GLU A 56 9.28 -10.16 -2.95
CA GLU A 56 8.14 -10.01 -2.04
C GLU A 56 7.57 -8.59 -2.09
N VAL A 57 8.44 -7.59 -2.24
CA VAL A 57 8.05 -6.19 -2.48
C VAL A 57 7.34 -6.07 -3.82
N GLU A 58 7.85 -6.72 -4.87
CA GLU A 58 7.25 -6.73 -6.20
C GLU A 58 5.87 -7.41 -6.21
N THR A 59 5.73 -8.55 -5.53
CA THR A 59 4.44 -9.24 -5.38
C THR A 59 3.42 -8.33 -4.67
N THR A 60 3.84 -7.69 -3.58
CA THR A 60 2.97 -6.76 -2.83
C THR A 60 2.60 -5.55 -3.67
N LEU A 61 3.56 -5.01 -4.43
CA LEU A 61 3.32 -3.89 -5.34
C LEU A 61 2.25 -4.23 -6.40
N GLY A 62 2.33 -5.41 -7.02
CA GLY A 62 1.34 -5.85 -8.01
C GLY A 62 -0.08 -5.91 -7.45
N VAL A 63 -0.24 -6.42 -6.21
CA VAL A 63 -1.55 -6.43 -5.54
C VAL A 63 -2.05 -5.02 -5.26
N LEU A 64 -1.19 -4.11 -4.80
CA LEU A 64 -1.58 -2.72 -4.56
C LEU A 64 -1.98 -2.00 -5.86
N GLU A 65 -1.28 -2.24 -6.97
CA GLU A 65 -1.62 -1.69 -8.28
C GLU A 65 -2.97 -2.21 -8.80
N GLN A 66 -3.25 -3.50 -8.60
CA GLN A 66 -4.56 -4.07 -8.93
C GLN A 66 -5.66 -3.45 -8.07
N ALA A 67 -5.45 -3.35 -6.75
CA ALA A 67 -6.41 -2.72 -5.85
C ALA A 67 -6.67 -1.25 -6.23
N TYR A 68 -5.64 -0.53 -6.70
CA TYR A 68 -5.79 0.84 -7.19
C TYR A 68 -6.63 0.89 -8.47
N ALA A 69 -6.38 0.00 -9.43
CA ALA A 69 -7.19 -0.08 -10.64
C ALA A 69 -8.66 -0.40 -10.34
N GLU A 70 -8.92 -1.34 -9.42
CA GLU A 70 -10.28 -1.68 -8.98
C GLU A 70 -10.98 -0.51 -8.30
N LEU A 71 -10.26 0.23 -7.45
CA LEU A 71 -10.78 1.40 -6.76
C LEU A 71 -11.11 2.55 -7.73
N GLU A 72 -10.25 2.81 -8.71
CA GLU A 72 -10.49 3.88 -9.71
C GLU A 72 -11.66 3.55 -10.64
N ALA A 73 -11.97 2.26 -10.83
CA ALA A 73 -13.16 1.82 -11.56
C ALA A 73 -14.45 1.95 -10.74
N GLU A 74 -14.36 2.17 -9.42
CA GLU A 74 -15.50 2.22 -8.52
C GLU A 74 -16.09 3.62 -8.41
N VAL A 75 -17.37 3.76 -8.76
CA VAL A 75 -18.12 5.00 -8.56
C VAL A 75 -18.37 5.20 -7.06
N GLY A 76 -17.72 6.20 -6.47
CA GLY A 76 -17.87 6.53 -5.05
C GLY A 76 -16.65 6.23 -4.19
N ALA A 77 -15.53 5.77 -4.78
CA ALA A 77 -14.24 5.82 -4.09
C ALA A 77 -13.88 7.28 -3.76
N THR A 78 -13.52 7.56 -2.50
CA THR A 78 -13.13 8.93 -2.13
C THR A 78 -11.75 9.24 -2.68
N HIS A 79 -11.54 10.46 -3.17
CA HIS A 79 -10.24 10.92 -3.68
C HIS A 79 -9.09 10.65 -2.69
N ALA A 80 -9.36 10.79 -1.39
CA ALA A 80 -8.39 10.51 -0.33
C ALA A 80 -7.95 9.04 -0.30
N VAL A 81 -8.84 8.09 -0.59
CA VAL A 81 -8.50 6.66 -0.66
C VAL A 81 -7.60 6.39 -1.86
N SER A 82 -7.93 6.90 -3.06
CA SER A 82 -7.08 6.77 -4.25
C SER A 82 -5.68 7.35 -4.02
N VAL A 83 -5.59 8.55 -3.43
CA VAL A 83 -4.32 9.20 -3.10
C VAL A 83 -3.50 8.36 -2.11
N SER A 84 -4.15 7.80 -1.09
CA SER A 84 -3.46 6.99 -0.08
C SER A 84 -2.80 5.74 -0.68
N LEU A 85 -3.51 5.07 -1.59
CA LEU A 85 -3.04 3.85 -2.24
C LEU A 85 -1.95 4.16 -3.28
N ARG A 86 -2.11 5.24 -4.05
CA ARG A 86 -1.06 5.75 -4.95
C ARG A 86 0.23 6.11 -4.20
N ASN A 87 0.11 6.71 -3.02
CA ASN A 87 1.25 7.05 -2.17
C ASN A 87 1.94 5.82 -1.61
N ALA A 88 1.21 4.76 -1.30
CA ALA A 88 1.74 3.47 -0.88
C ALA A 88 2.50 2.77 -2.03
N ILE A 89 1.89 2.72 -3.22
CA ILE A 89 2.50 2.21 -4.46
C ILE A 89 3.83 2.92 -4.76
N GLY A 90 3.84 4.26 -4.72
CA GLY A 90 5.05 5.03 -4.96
C GLY A 90 6.19 4.71 -3.99
N LYS A 91 5.87 4.45 -2.72
CA LYS A 91 6.86 4.05 -1.70
C LYS A 91 7.41 2.65 -1.95
N LEU A 92 6.56 1.68 -2.31
CA LEU A 92 7.02 0.33 -2.64
C LEU A 92 7.85 0.31 -3.92
N LYS A 93 7.51 1.11 -4.94
CA LYS A 93 8.33 1.28 -6.14
C LYS A 93 9.72 1.81 -5.81
N ALA A 94 9.79 2.85 -4.98
CA ALA A 94 11.06 3.41 -4.54
C ALA A 94 11.89 2.37 -3.75
N LEU A 95 11.25 1.66 -2.82
CA LEU A 95 11.89 0.59 -2.05
C LEU A 95 12.45 -0.50 -2.96
N ARG A 96 11.66 -1.01 -3.92
CA ARG A 96 12.10 -2.03 -4.87
C ARG A 96 13.33 -1.56 -5.67
N ILE A 97 13.27 -0.35 -6.22
CA ILE A 97 14.41 0.25 -6.96
C ILE A 97 15.66 0.34 -6.06
N GLU A 98 15.52 0.77 -4.81
CA GLU A 98 16.64 0.84 -3.86
C GLU A 98 17.21 -0.54 -3.51
N MET A 99 16.37 -1.58 -3.48
CA MET A 99 16.78 -2.97 -3.23
C MET A 99 17.51 -3.56 -4.44
N ASP A 100 17.01 -3.32 -5.66
CA ASP A 100 17.63 -3.80 -6.89
C ASP A 100 18.95 -3.08 -7.20
N ALA A 101 19.09 -1.81 -6.79
CA ALA A 101 20.30 -1.01 -6.97
C ALA A 101 21.43 -1.36 -5.99
N LYS A 102 21.14 -2.12 -4.92
CA LYS A 102 22.16 -2.60 -3.99
C LYS A 102 22.51 -4.04 -4.35
N PRO A 103 23.71 -4.31 -4.89
CA PRO A 103 24.18 -5.69 -4.94
C PRO A 103 24.29 -6.18 -3.50
N GLY A 104 23.62 -7.30 -3.21
CA GLY A 104 23.69 -7.98 -1.92
C GLY A 104 25.11 -8.40 -1.55
#